data_AF-R6M1A2-F1
#
_entry.id   AF-R6M1A2-F1
#
_cell.length_a   1.000
_cell.length_b   1.000
_cell.length_c   1.000
_cell.angle_alpha   90.00
_cell.angle_beta   90.00
_cell.angle_gamma   90.00
#
_symmetry.space_group_name_H-M   'P 1'
#
loop_
_entity.id
_entity.type
_entity.pdbx_description
1 polymer ?
#
loop_
_entity_poly.entity_id
_entity_poly.type
_entity_poly.pdbx_seq_one_letter_code
_entity_poly.pdbx_strand_id
1 'polypeptide(L)'
;MTINAGEFLIAFVAAMGIPSAIMGLIVWKLERKIAARDKRAEEQDEAQKDFFLLMVQSTGAAIALGEATAKAVQRIPDANCNGDMHDALNYAANIKHKQKDFLTKQGIHALYD
;
A
#
# COMPACT_ATOMS: atom_id res chain seq x y z
N MET A 1 36.60 -1.43 58.86
CA MET A 1 36.33 -0.95 57.50
C MET A 1 35.36 0.22 57.59
N THR A 2 35.86 1.45 57.62
CA THR A 2 35.01 2.65 57.54
C THR A 2 34.86 2.97 56.06
N ILE A 3 33.77 2.54 55.44
CA ILE A 3 33.45 2.94 54.06
C ILE A 3 33.22 4.46 54.11
N ASN A 4 34.05 5.22 53.42
CA ASN A 4 33.96 6.68 53.42
C ASN A 4 32.70 7.08 52.64
N ALA A 5 31.97 8.11 53.10
CA ALA A 5 30.73 8.55 52.46
C ALA A 5 30.92 8.88 50.95
N GLY A 6 32.13 9.32 50.56
CA GLY A 6 32.51 9.51 49.16
C GLY A 6 32.61 8.21 48.35
N GLU A 7 33.12 7.12 48.91
CA GLU A 7 33.17 5.82 48.23
C GLU A 7 31.77 5.25 48.03
N PHE A 8 30.88 5.42 49.01
CA PHE A 8 29.49 4.97 48.91
C PHE A 8 28.71 5.72 47.82
N LEU A 9 28.92 7.05 47.70
CA LEU A 9 28.32 7.86 46.64
C LEU A 9 28.80 7.44 45.24
N ILE A 10 30.10 7.19 45.07
CA ILE A 10 30.66 6.75 43.78
C ILE A 10 30.11 5.38 43.39
N ALA A 11 30.07 4.43 44.33
CA ALA A 11 29.52 3.10 44.11
C ALA A 11 28.03 3.16 43.73
N PHE A 12 27.25 4.03 44.38
CA PHE A 12 25.83 4.21 44.11
C PHE A 12 25.57 4.82 42.72
N VAL A 13 26.30 5.88 42.36
CA VAL A 13 26.20 6.49 41.02
C VAL A 13 26.64 5.52 39.92
N ALA A 14 27.70 4.74 40.15
CA ALA A 14 28.12 3.70 39.21
C ALA A 14 27.07 2.60 39.07
N ALA A 15 26.49 2.12 40.17
CA ALA A 15 25.47 1.08 40.18
C ALA A 15 24.18 1.49 39.45
N MET A 16 23.80 2.77 39.49
CA MET A 16 22.62 3.27 38.77
C MET A 16 22.92 3.77 37.35
N GLY A 17 24.10 4.36 37.14
CA GLY A 17 24.49 4.97 35.87
C GLY A 17 24.84 3.94 34.79
N ILE A 18 25.54 2.86 35.15
CA ILE A 18 25.97 1.84 34.19
C ILE A 18 24.75 1.10 33.58
N PRO A 19 23.78 0.59 34.36
CA PRO A 19 22.59 -0.05 33.79
C PRO A 19 21.73 0.91 32.96
N SER A 20 21.61 2.19 33.37
CA SER A 20 20.83 3.20 32.65
C SER A 20 21.45 3.53 31.29
N ALA A 21 22.78 3.65 31.21
CA ALA A 21 23.48 3.86 29.95
C ALA A 21 23.32 2.66 29.00
N ILE A 22 23.43 1.43 29.52
CA ILE A 22 23.19 0.20 28.74
C ILE A 22 21.76 0.16 28.23
N MET A 23 20.77 0.46 29.08
CA MET A 23 19.37 0.49 28.69
C MET A 23 19.09 1.54 27.61
N GLY A 24 19.65 2.74 27.74
CA GLY A 24 19.57 3.78 26.72
C GLY A 24 20.16 3.33 25.37
N LEU A 25 21.29 2.63 25.38
CA LEU A 25 21.88 2.06 24.15
C LEU A 25 21.01 0.96 23.53
N ILE A 26 20.34 0.14 24.33
CA ILE A 26 19.42 -0.89 23.86
C ILE A 26 18.18 -0.26 23.22
N VAL A 27 17.54 0.70 23.91
CA VAL A 27 16.37 1.43 23.40
C VAL A 27 16.70 2.15 22.10
N TRP A 28 17.83 2.86 22.04
CA TRP A 28 18.26 3.54 20.82
C TRP A 28 18.45 2.58 19.62
N LYS A 29 19.02 1.39 19.85
CA LYS A 29 19.13 0.36 18.81
C LYS A 29 17.77 -0.20 18.38
N LEU A 30 16.83 -0.34 19.31
CA LEU A 30 15.47 -0.81 19.03
C LEU A 30 14.69 0.23 18.22
N GLU A 31 14.70 1.50 18.64
CA GLU A 31 14.05 2.61 17.92
C GLU A 31 14.58 2.71 16.49
N ARG A 32 15.90 2.64 16.29
CA ARG A 32 16.50 2.62 14.95
C ARG A 32 16.01 1.45 14.10
N LYS A 33 15.83 0.26 14.70
CA LYS A 33 15.30 -0.90 13.98
C LYS A 33 13.83 -0.74 13.64
N ILE A 34 13.02 -0.20 14.57
CA ILE A 34 11.60 0.05 14.36
C ILE A 34 11.43 1.09 13.25
N ALA A 35 12.10 2.24 13.34
CA ALA A 35 12.07 3.26 12.31
C ALA A 35 12.50 2.74 10.92
N ALA A 36 13.51 1.87 10.87
CA ALA A 36 13.93 1.24 9.61
C ALA A 36 12.91 0.22 9.07
N ARG A 37 12.12 -0.43 9.93
CA ARG A 37 11.04 -1.34 9.51
C ARG A 37 9.81 -0.56 9.06
N ASP A 38 9.44 0.49 9.79
CA ASP A 38 8.29 1.33 9.47
C ASP A 38 8.51 2.00 8.11
N LYS A 39 9.69 2.57 7.87
CA LYS A 39 10.02 3.13 6.55
C LYS A 39 9.92 2.12 5.42
N ARG A 40 10.37 0.88 5.64
CA ARG A 40 10.25 -0.20 4.64
C ARG A 40 8.81 -0.65 4.44
N ALA A 41 8.00 -0.64 5.50
CA ALA A 41 6.59 -0.95 5.41
C ALA A 41 5.85 0.14 4.62
N GLU A 42 6.13 1.41 4.89
CA GLU A 42 5.59 2.55 4.12
C GLU A 42 5.96 2.47 2.64
N GLU A 43 7.24 2.22 2.32
CA GLU A 43 7.70 2.05 0.93
C GLU A 43 7.02 0.84 0.25
N GLN A 44 6.78 -0.26 0.98
CA GLN A 44 6.07 -1.42 0.45
C GLN A 44 4.59 -1.14 0.23
N ASP A 45 3.95 -0.41 1.15
CA ASP A 45 2.54 -0.03 1.06
C ASP A 45 2.32 0.91 -0.12
N GLU A 46 3.22 1.87 -0.34
CA GLU A 46 3.20 2.78 -1.50
C GLU A 46 3.39 1.98 -2.81
N ALA A 47 4.40 1.13 -2.88
CA ALA A 47 4.63 0.28 -4.05
C ALA A 47 3.44 -0.66 -4.34
N GLN A 48 2.79 -1.16 -3.30
CA GLN A 48 1.59 -2.01 -3.45
C GLN A 48 0.40 -1.21 -3.98
N LYS A 49 0.21 0.05 -3.52
CA LYS A 49 -0.82 0.96 -4.06
C LYS A 49 -0.58 1.26 -5.53
N ASP A 50 0.65 1.58 -5.92
CA ASP A 50 1.02 1.85 -7.31
C ASP A 50 0.81 0.63 -8.21
N PHE A 51 1.21 -0.55 -7.73
CA PHE A 51 0.97 -1.80 -8.44
C PHE A 51 -0.52 -2.06 -8.64
N PHE A 52 -1.35 -1.86 -7.61
CA PHE A 52 -2.79 -2.02 -7.71
C PHE A 52 -3.40 -1.02 -8.72
N LEU A 53 -2.97 0.24 -8.71
CA LEU A 53 -3.39 1.25 -9.68
C LEU A 53 -3.04 0.82 -11.12
N LEU A 54 -1.83 0.32 -11.35
CA LEU A 54 -1.40 -0.17 -12.65
C LEU A 54 -2.25 -1.37 -13.12
N MET A 55 -2.57 -2.30 -12.22
CA MET A 55 -3.45 -3.43 -12.52
C MET A 55 -4.87 -2.99 -12.93
N VAL A 56 -5.43 -1.99 -12.22
CA VAL A 56 -6.74 -1.39 -12.52
C VAL A 56 -6.73 -0.73 -13.90
N GLN A 57 -5.68 0.04 -14.22
CA GLN A 57 -5.50 0.68 -15.52
C GLN A 57 -5.33 -0.33 -16.65
N SER A 58 -4.51 -1.36 -16.44
CA SER A 58 -4.31 -2.48 -17.38
C SER A 58 -5.62 -3.20 -17.70
N THR A 59 -6.43 -3.49 -16.67
CA THR A 59 -7.76 -4.10 -16.84
C THR A 59 -8.69 -3.20 -17.65
N GLY A 60 -8.71 -1.89 -17.38
CA GLY A 60 -9.48 -0.92 -18.15
C GLY A 60 -9.04 -0.84 -19.61
N ALA A 61 -7.74 -0.90 -19.88
CA ALA A 61 -7.19 -0.92 -21.23
C ALA A 61 -7.59 -2.20 -22.00
N ALA A 62 -7.53 -3.36 -21.33
CA ALA A 62 -7.98 -4.63 -21.90
C ALA A 62 -9.48 -4.63 -22.23
N ILE A 63 -10.32 -4.07 -21.35
CA ILE A 63 -11.76 -3.91 -21.60
C ILE A 63 -12.00 -2.99 -22.81
N ALA A 64 -11.31 -1.85 -22.88
CA ALA A 64 -11.46 -0.92 -24.00
C ALA A 64 -11.01 -1.53 -25.34
N LEU A 65 -9.91 -2.30 -25.33
CA LEU A 65 -9.44 -3.05 -26.49
C LEU A 65 -10.46 -4.12 -26.92
N GLY A 66 -11.02 -4.86 -25.95
CA GLY A 66 -12.08 -5.85 -26.19
C GLY A 66 -13.34 -5.21 -26.77
N GLU A 67 -13.79 -4.08 -26.23
CA GLU A 67 -14.93 -3.31 -26.75
C GLU A 67 -14.68 -2.85 -28.19
N ALA A 68 -13.49 -2.33 -28.49
CA ALA A 68 -13.12 -1.89 -29.84
C ALA A 68 -13.07 -3.06 -30.83
N THR A 69 -12.52 -4.19 -30.40
CA THR A 69 -12.42 -5.42 -31.20
C THR A 69 -13.80 -5.99 -31.49
N ALA A 70 -14.66 -6.13 -30.47
CA ALA A 70 -16.03 -6.61 -30.65
C ALA A 70 -16.84 -5.70 -31.59
N LYS A 71 -16.71 -4.36 -31.44
CA LYS A 71 -17.33 -3.39 -32.36
C LYS A 71 -16.79 -3.49 -33.78
N ALA A 72 -15.50 -3.80 -33.97
CA ALA A 72 -14.92 -4.01 -35.29
C ALA A 72 -15.46 -5.29 -35.93
N VAL A 73 -15.55 -6.39 -35.17
CA VAL A 73 -16.09 -7.67 -35.63
C VAL A 73 -17.56 -7.55 -36.01
N GLN A 74 -18.37 -6.81 -35.24
CA GLN A 74 -19.79 -6.54 -35.56
C GLN A 74 -20.02 -5.81 -36.90
N ARG A 75 -19.00 -5.14 -37.45
CA ARG A 75 -19.10 -4.45 -38.74
C ARG A 75 -18.81 -5.36 -39.94
N ILE A 76 -18.38 -6.60 -39.70
CA ILE A 76 -18.05 -7.57 -40.75
C ILE A 76 -19.36 -8.22 -41.24
N PRO A 77 -19.68 -8.17 -42.55
CA PRO A 77 -20.99 -8.61 -43.07
C PRO A 77 -21.27 -10.11 -42.90
N ASP A 78 -20.23 -10.95 -42.83
CA ASP A 78 -20.33 -12.40 -42.65
C ASP A 78 -20.09 -12.84 -41.19
N ALA A 79 -19.84 -11.90 -40.27
CA ALA A 79 -19.62 -12.22 -38.86
C ALA A 79 -20.96 -12.51 -38.19
N ASN A 80 -21.32 -13.79 -38.12
CA ASN A 80 -22.49 -14.26 -37.41
C ASN A 80 -22.21 -14.28 -35.89
N CYS A 81 -22.13 -13.09 -35.29
CA CYS A 81 -22.07 -12.95 -33.84
C CYS A 81 -23.44 -13.33 -33.30
N ASN A 82 -23.54 -14.49 -32.66
CA ASN A 82 -24.70 -14.83 -31.84
C ASN A 82 -24.90 -13.73 -30.77
N GLY A 83 -26.13 -13.57 -30.26
CA GLY A 83 -26.52 -12.50 -29.31
C GLY A 83 -25.61 -12.37 -28.07
N ASP A 84 -24.81 -13.39 -27.78
CA ASP A 84 -23.76 -13.48 -26.76
C ASP A 84 -22.78 -12.30 -26.78
N MET A 85 -22.42 -11.78 -27.96
CA MET A 85 -21.47 -10.67 -28.05
C MET A 85 -22.05 -9.32 -27.60
N HIS A 86 -23.36 -9.11 -27.76
CA HIS A 86 -24.03 -7.90 -27.25
C HIS A 86 -24.14 -7.94 -25.73
N ASP A 87 -24.46 -9.09 -25.16
CA ASP A 87 -24.54 -9.27 -23.71
C ASP A 87 -23.17 -9.10 -23.05
N ALA A 88 -22.11 -9.64 -23.66
CA ALA A 88 -20.73 -9.44 -23.21
C ALA A 88 -20.31 -7.95 -23.23
N LEU A 89 -20.67 -7.20 -24.27
CA LEU A 89 -20.42 -5.76 -24.35
C LEU A 89 -21.18 -4.97 -23.29
N ASN A 90 -22.45 -5.31 -23.06
CA ASN A 90 -23.26 -4.67 -22.01
C ASN A 90 -22.67 -4.93 -20.62
N TYR A 91 -22.21 -6.16 -20.37
CA TYR A 91 -21.53 -6.50 -19.12
C TYR A 91 -20.21 -5.70 -18.97
N ALA A 92 -19.36 -5.68 -20.00
CA ALA A 92 -18.10 -4.95 -19.98
C ALA A 92 -18.31 -3.44 -19.70
N ALA A 93 -19.30 -2.82 -20.35
CA ALA A 93 -19.67 -1.43 -20.10
C ALA A 93 -20.14 -1.20 -18.65
N ASN A 94 -20.97 -2.09 -18.11
CA ASN A 94 -21.43 -2.01 -16.73
C ASN A 94 -20.27 -2.08 -15.71
N ILE A 95 -19.36 -3.04 -15.89
CA ILE A 95 -18.17 -3.17 -15.04
C ILE A 95 -17.28 -1.93 -15.11
N LYS A 96 -17.05 -1.41 -16.32
CA LYS A 96 -16.29 -0.16 -16.53
C LYS A 96 -16.93 1.04 -15.83
N HIS A 97 -18.26 1.18 -15.87
CA HIS A 97 -18.97 2.22 -15.15
C HIS A 97 -18.83 2.07 -13.63
N LYS A 98 -19.06 0.86 -13.10
CA LYS A 98 -18.88 0.58 -11.66
C LYS A 98 -17.45 0.88 -11.19
N GLN A 99 -16.45 0.51 -11.98
CA GLN A 99 -15.04 0.78 -11.69
C GLN A 99 -14.75 2.30 -11.66
N LYS A 100 -15.29 3.06 -12.62
CA LYS A 100 -15.17 4.52 -12.65
C LYS A 100 -15.83 5.18 -11.44
N ASP A 101 -17.05 4.77 -11.10
CA ASP A 101 -17.80 5.33 -9.96
C ASP A 101 -17.10 5.03 -8.64
N PHE A 102 -16.56 3.81 -8.49
CA PHE A 102 -15.78 3.43 -7.32
C PHE A 102 -14.53 4.30 -7.17
N LEU A 103 -13.72 4.44 -8.21
CA LEU A 103 -12.51 5.27 -8.16
C LEU A 103 -12.84 6.75 -7.91
N THR A 104 -13.95 7.24 -8.48
CA THR A 104 -14.41 8.62 -8.25
C THR A 104 -14.83 8.82 -6.80
N LYS A 105 -15.58 7.87 -6.20
CA LYS A 105 -15.94 7.92 -4.77
C LYS A 105 -14.72 7.90 -3.87
N GLN A 106 -13.78 6.99 -4.12
CA GLN A 106 -12.53 6.92 -3.34
C GLN A 106 -11.70 8.20 -3.49
N GLY A 107 -11.60 8.75 -4.70
CA GLY A 107 -10.92 10.01 -4.95
C GLY A 107 -11.58 11.20 -4.25
N ILE A 108 -12.91 11.26 -4.19
CA ILE A 108 -13.63 12.28 -3.43
C ILE A 108 -13.38 12.10 -1.93
N HIS A 109 -13.50 10.89 -1.38
CA HIS A 109 -13.22 10.64 0.04
C HIS A 109 -11.80 11.06 0.44
N ALA A 110 -10.81 10.74 -0.39
CA ALA A 110 -9.42 11.14 -0.15
C ALA A 110 -9.16 12.66 -0.21
N LEU A 111 -10.09 13.47 -0.74
CA LEU A 111 -9.99 14.93 -0.75
C LEU A 111 -10.68 15.59 0.45
N TYR A 112 -11.60 14.88 1.10
CA TYR A 112 -12.38 15.38 2.23
C TYR A 112 -11.89 14.85 3.59
N ASP A 113 -11.13 13.77 3.61
CA ASP A 113 -10.36 13.25 4.75
C ASP A 113 -8.99 13.93 4.87
#